data_AF-A0A242JW97-F1
#
_entry.id   AF-A0A242JW97-F1
#
_cell.length_a   1.000
_cell.length_b   1.000
_cell.length_c   1.000
_cell.angle_alpha   90.00
_cell.angle_beta   90.00
_cell.angle_gamma   90.00
#
_symmetry.space_group_name_H-M   'P 1'
#
loop_
_entity.id
_entity.type
_entity.pdbx_description
1 polymer ?
#
loop_
_entity_poly.entity_id
_entity_poly.type
_entity_poly.pdbx_seq_one_letter_code
_entity_poly.pdbx_strand_id
1 'polypeptide(L)'
;MDYYEYKAVVEKVSGLGSVSTLKRWRKLIEEHTDTKFEVSRKRIGRKSTARICLFSEDDLLKLQKVADLKDELGLTKAILQVFSVEKQKKTLEVEREIGALKESVRLLIKISKHHDLEIEQLKKENMELRKKINAKKKRKFFQ
;
A
#
# COMPACT_ATOMS: atom_id res chain seq x y z
N MET A 1 14.93 -19.24 26.60
CA MET A 1 14.20 -18.23 25.81
C MET A 1 13.16 -17.64 26.72
N ASP A 2 13.28 -16.34 26.99
CA ASP A 2 12.32 -15.64 27.85
C ASP A 2 11.09 -15.26 27.06
N TYR A 3 9.92 -15.51 27.65
CA TYR A 3 8.62 -15.20 27.07
C TYR A 3 7.92 -14.13 27.89
N TYR A 4 7.29 -13.19 27.20
CA TYR A 4 6.64 -12.04 27.80
C TYR A 4 5.12 -12.13 27.59
N GLU A 5 4.34 -11.87 28.65
CA GLU A 5 2.90 -11.64 28.54
C GLU A 5 2.63 -10.18 28.11
N TYR A 6 1.41 -9.90 27.65
CA TYR A 6 1.00 -8.59 27.11
C TYR A 6 1.45 -7.36 27.92
N LYS A 7 1.36 -7.41 29.26
CA LYS A 7 1.73 -6.26 30.10
C LYS A 7 3.22 -5.92 29.97
N ALA A 8 4.07 -6.93 30.08
CA ALA A 8 5.52 -6.77 29.96
C ALA A 8 5.92 -6.28 28.56
N VAL A 9 5.20 -6.70 27.51
CA VAL A 9 5.46 -6.21 26.14
C VAL A 9 5.10 -4.74 26.00
N VAL A 10 3.97 -4.30 26.55
CA VAL A 10 3.55 -2.89 26.51
C VAL A 10 4.53 -1.98 27.25
N GLU A 11 5.15 -2.47 28.33
CA GLU A 11 6.17 -1.71 29.06
C GLU A 11 7.51 -1.64 28.31
N LYS A 12 7.84 -2.67 27.51
CA LYS A 12 9.12 -2.76 26.79
C LYS A 12 9.09 -2.14 25.39
N VAL A 13 7.93 -2.09 24.74
CA VAL A 13 7.78 -1.55 23.38
C VAL A 13 7.32 -0.10 23.46
N SER A 14 8.23 0.82 23.14
CA SER A 14 7.93 2.25 23.10
C SER A 14 6.92 2.56 22.00
N GLY A 15 5.96 3.45 22.30
CA GLY A 15 4.89 3.83 21.37
C GLY A 15 3.69 2.86 21.33
N LEU A 16 3.74 1.74 22.08
CA LEU A 16 2.63 0.80 22.22
C LEU A 16 1.76 1.18 23.43
N GLY A 17 0.74 2.03 23.22
CA GLY A 17 0.06 2.70 24.33
C GLY A 17 -0.82 1.82 25.27
N SER A 18 -1.17 0.58 24.89
CA SER A 18 -1.98 -0.28 25.77
C SER A 18 -1.97 -1.76 25.40
N VAL A 19 -2.38 -2.62 26.33
CA VAL A 19 -2.62 -4.05 26.09
C VAL A 19 -3.69 -4.27 25.01
N SER A 20 -4.72 -3.43 24.98
CA SER A 20 -5.76 -3.50 23.95
C SER A 20 -5.20 -3.19 22.56
N THR A 21 -4.30 -2.22 22.46
CA THR A 21 -3.56 -1.91 21.23
C THR A 21 -2.74 -3.10 20.78
N LEU A 22 -1.96 -3.72 21.69
CA LEU A 22 -1.17 -4.90 21.37
C LEU A 22 -2.03 -6.08 20.91
N LYS A 23 -3.17 -6.34 21.57
CA LYS A 23 -4.13 -7.38 21.14
C LYS A 23 -4.63 -7.16 19.72
N ARG A 24 -4.93 -5.90 19.36
CA ARG A 24 -5.34 -5.51 18.01
C ARG A 24 -4.20 -5.76 17.01
N TRP A 25 -2.99 -5.33 17.33
CA TRP A 25 -1.82 -5.55 16.46
C TRP A 25 -1.54 -7.03 16.26
N ARG A 26 -1.52 -7.83 17.33
CA ARG A 26 -1.36 -9.29 17.25
C ARG A 26 -2.37 -9.92 16.30
N LYS A 27 -3.65 -9.54 16.41
CA LYS A 27 -4.70 -10.05 15.53
C LYS A 27 -4.42 -9.70 14.06
N LEU A 28 -4.06 -8.45 13.77
CA LEU A 28 -3.69 -8.02 12.42
C LEU A 28 -2.46 -8.77 11.87
N ILE A 29 -1.44 -8.97 12.71
CA ILE A 29 -0.23 -9.72 12.33
C ILE A 29 -0.62 -11.17 11.96
N GLU A 30 -1.42 -11.85 12.78
CA GLU A 30 -1.86 -13.22 12.53
C GLU A 30 -2.80 -13.38 11.32
N GLU A 31 -3.53 -12.32 10.95
CA GLU A 31 -4.47 -12.27 9.82
C GLU A 31 -3.76 -11.97 8.50
N HIS A 32 -2.76 -11.09 8.52
CA HIS A 32 -2.08 -10.61 7.31
C HIS A 32 -0.72 -11.25 7.05
N THR A 33 -0.21 -12.04 7.98
CA THR A 33 1.07 -12.74 7.84
C THR A 33 0.94 -14.19 8.29
N ASP A 34 1.93 -15.01 7.97
CA ASP A 34 1.99 -16.41 8.41
C ASP A 34 2.48 -16.55 9.87
N THR A 35 2.67 -15.42 10.58
CA THR A 35 3.13 -15.40 11.96
C THR A 35 2.06 -15.94 12.90
N LYS A 36 2.46 -16.88 13.77
CA LYS A 36 1.64 -17.35 14.89
C LYS A 36 2.44 -17.15 16.18
N PHE A 37 1.84 -16.44 17.13
CA PHE A 37 2.45 -16.23 18.44
C PHE A 37 2.26 -17.45 19.33
N GLU A 38 3.21 -17.65 20.25
CA GLU A 38 3.18 -18.75 21.20
C GLU A 38 1.99 -18.57 22.16
N VAL A 39 1.41 -19.69 22.63
CA VAL A 39 0.23 -19.65 23.50
C VAL A 39 0.38 -20.63 24.64
N SER A 40 0.51 -20.08 25.86
CA SER A 40 0.46 -20.87 27.09
C SER A 40 -0.96 -21.05 27.59
N ARG A 41 -1.19 -22.17 28.26
CA ARG A 41 -2.47 -22.50 28.92
C ARG A 41 -2.31 -22.33 30.43
N LYS A 42 -2.95 -21.30 30.99
CA LYS A 42 -2.91 -21.03 32.43
C LYS A 42 -4.24 -21.42 33.07
N ARG A 43 -4.18 -22.20 34.15
CA ARG A 43 -5.36 -22.57 34.92
C ARG A 43 -5.87 -21.33 35.66
N ILE A 44 -7.12 -20.95 35.41
CA ILE A 44 -7.78 -19.81 36.08
C ILE A 44 -8.77 -20.31 37.16
N GLY A 45 -9.14 -21.59 37.14
CA GLY A 45 -9.99 -22.18 38.17
C GLY A 45 -9.89 -23.69 38.26
N ARG A 46 -10.78 -24.30 39.06
CA ARG A 46 -10.77 -25.77 39.26
C ARG A 46 -10.95 -26.56 37.96
N LYS A 47 -11.73 -26.04 37.00
CA LYS A 47 -12.01 -26.72 35.71
C LYS A 47 -11.70 -25.86 34.48
N SER A 48 -11.23 -24.63 34.64
CA SER A 48 -11.07 -23.67 33.54
C SER A 48 -9.61 -23.30 33.30
N THR A 49 -9.26 -23.26 32.02
CA THR A 49 -7.93 -22.91 31.53
C THR A 49 -8.08 -21.81 30.49
N ALA A 50 -7.31 -20.75 30.63
CA ALA A 50 -7.25 -19.69 29.62
C ALA A 50 -6.01 -19.82 28.76
N ARG A 51 -6.15 -19.37 27.52
CA ARG A 51 -5.06 -19.21 26.58
C ARG A 51 -4.46 -17.83 26.75
N ILE A 52 -3.18 -17.77 27.10
CA ILE A 52 -2.39 -16.55 27.24
C ILE A 52 -1.36 -16.54 26.12
N CYS A 53 -1.41 -15.49 25.31
CA CYS A 53 -0.43 -15.28 24.25
C CYS A 53 0.89 -14.82 24.86
N LEU A 54 1.97 -15.42 24.38
CA LEU A 54 3.34 -15.15 24.79
C LEU A 54 4.12 -14.60 23.60
N PHE A 55 5.04 -13.68 23.90
CA PHE A 55 5.89 -13.02 22.92
C PHE A 55 7.35 -13.32 23.24
N SER A 56 8.10 -13.74 22.24
CA SER A 56 9.55 -13.93 22.34
C SER A 56 10.28 -12.58 22.26
N GLU A 57 11.56 -12.56 22.60
CA GLU A 57 12.39 -11.35 22.45
C GLU A 57 12.45 -10.86 20.98
N ASP A 58 12.47 -11.77 20.00
CA ASP A 58 12.40 -11.43 18.58
C ASP A 58 11.06 -10.76 18.23
N ASP A 59 9.95 -11.23 18.81
CA ASP A 59 8.64 -10.59 18.64
C ASP A 59 8.65 -9.16 19.19
N LEU A 60 9.31 -8.91 20.32
CA LEU A 60 9.45 -7.55 20.88
C LEU A 60 10.22 -6.64 19.92
N LEU A 61 11.34 -7.11 19.37
CA LEU A 61 12.13 -6.34 18.40
C LEU A 61 11.32 -6.02 17.14
N LYS A 62 10.55 -6.99 16.64
CA LYS A 62 9.66 -6.78 15.49
C LYS A 62 8.52 -5.82 15.83
N LEU A 63 7.89 -5.94 17.00
CA LEU A 63 6.84 -5.02 17.45
C LEU A 63 7.37 -3.59 17.62
N GLN A 64 8.60 -3.41 18.13
CA GLN A 64 9.25 -2.10 18.19
C GLN A 64 9.43 -1.50 16.80
N LYS A 65 9.98 -2.28 15.85
CA LYS A 65 10.11 -1.82 14.45
C LYS A 65 8.78 -1.42 13.84
N VAL A 66 7.69 -2.15 14.12
CA VAL A 66 6.35 -1.74 13.68
C VAL A 66 5.95 -0.41 14.33
N ALA A 67 6.23 -0.22 15.61
CA ALA A 67 5.89 1.01 16.33
C ALA A 67 6.61 2.25 15.78
N ASP A 68 7.87 2.08 15.38
CA ASP A 68 8.68 3.14 14.78
C ASP A 68 8.18 3.49 13.37
N LEU A 69 7.78 2.49 12.58
CA LEU A 69 7.34 2.67 11.18
C LEU A 69 5.87 3.05 11.01
N LYS A 70 5.02 2.82 12.03
CA LYS A 70 3.55 2.96 11.88
C LYS A 70 3.12 4.38 11.51
N ASP A 71 3.85 5.40 11.98
CA ASP A 71 3.47 6.81 11.82
C ASP A 71 3.80 7.30 10.40
N GLU A 72 4.83 6.74 9.77
CA GLU A 72 5.23 7.04 8.39
C GLU A 72 4.46 6.22 7.34
N LEU A 73 4.32 4.91 7.57
CA LEU A 73 3.77 3.98 6.57
C LEU A 73 2.30 3.61 6.80
N GLY A 74 1.79 3.86 8.01
CA GLY A 74 0.54 3.27 8.50
C GLY A 74 0.74 1.85 9.03
N LEU A 75 -0.06 1.49 10.05
CA LEU A 75 0.09 0.25 10.82
C LEU A 75 0.14 -1.02 9.96
N THR A 76 -0.79 -1.21 9.02
CA THR A 76 -0.86 -2.45 8.22
C THR A 76 0.36 -2.61 7.33
N LYS A 77 0.85 -1.52 6.72
CA LYS A 77 2.05 -1.57 5.87
C LYS A 77 3.31 -1.83 6.70
N ALA A 78 3.41 -1.23 7.88
CA ALA A 78 4.50 -1.48 8.82
C ALA A 78 4.52 -2.95 9.29
N ILE A 79 3.36 -3.52 9.65
CA ILE A 79 3.23 -4.93 10.02
C ILE A 79 3.73 -5.83 8.89
N LEU A 80 3.24 -5.63 7.66
CA LEU A 80 3.65 -6.43 6.52
C LEU A 80 5.16 -6.31 6.26
N GLN A 81 5.72 -5.10 6.31
CA GLN A 81 7.16 -4.91 6.09
C GLN A 81 8.03 -5.67 7.10
N VAL A 82 7.59 -5.79 8.36
CA VAL A 82 8.37 -6.41 9.44
C VAL A 82 8.12 -7.92 9.57
N PHE A 83 6.86 -8.35 9.48
CA PHE A 83 6.44 -9.73 9.75
C PHE A 83 6.23 -10.60 8.50
N SER A 84 6.14 -10.01 7.30
CA SER A 84 6.02 -10.80 6.08
C SER A 84 7.32 -11.55 5.76
N VAL A 85 7.17 -12.80 5.33
CA VAL A 85 8.27 -13.58 4.76
C VAL A 85 8.69 -12.96 3.42
N GLU A 86 9.94 -13.14 3.01
CA GLU A 86 10.52 -12.57 1.79
C GLU A 86 9.63 -12.72 0.54
N LYS A 87 8.91 -13.86 0.43
CA LYS A 87 7.93 -14.10 -0.65
C LYS A 87 6.75 -13.13 -0.60
N GLN A 88 6.18 -12.87 0.58
CA GLN A 88 5.08 -11.93 0.77
C GLN A 88 5.54 -10.48 0.54
N LYS A 89 6.77 -10.13 0.95
CA LYS A 89 7.37 -8.82 0.64
C LYS A 89 7.47 -8.58 -0.87
N LYS A 90 7.98 -9.56 -1.62
CA LYS A 90 8.03 -9.51 -3.08
C LYS A 90 6.64 -9.35 -3.71
N THR A 91 5.62 -10.07 -3.22
CA THR A 91 4.25 -9.90 -3.71
C THR A 91 3.76 -8.46 -3.52
N LEU A 92 3.98 -7.87 -2.33
CA LEU A 92 3.57 -6.50 -2.05
C LEU A 92 4.32 -5.47 -2.89
N GLU A 93 5.61 -5.70 -3.16
CA GLU A 93 6.42 -4.86 -4.06
C GLU A 93 5.87 -4.91 -5.49
N VAL A 94 5.60 -6.10 -6.00
CA VAL A 94 4.97 -6.30 -7.32
C VAL A 94 3.59 -5.63 -7.40
N GLU A 95 2.77 -5.74 -6.35
CA GLU A 95 1.46 -5.06 -6.30
C GLU A 95 1.60 -3.53 -6.35
N ARG A 96 2.61 -2.96 -5.67
CA ARG A 96 2.91 -1.53 -5.72
C ARG A 96 3.35 -1.11 -7.12
N GLU A 97 4.24 -1.86 -7.75
CA GLU A 97 4.71 -1.60 -9.11
C GLU A 97 3.55 -1.67 -10.13
N ILE A 98 2.69 -2.68 -10.02
CA ILE A 98 1.48 -2.81 -10.84
C ILE A 98 0.56 -1.60 -10.63
N GLY A 99 0.40 -1.14 -9.39
CA GLY A 99 -0.37 0.07 -9.06
C GLY A 99 0.17 1.31 -9.77
N ALA A 100 1.48 1.55 -9.68
CA ALA A 100 2.15 2.67 -10.33
C ALA A 100 2.05 2.60 -11.87
N LEU A 101 2.20 1.39 -12.44
CA LEU A 101 2.06 1.16 -13.87
C LEU A 101 0.62 1.45 -14.34
N LYS A 102 -0.40 1.03 -13.58
CA LYS A 102 -1.81 1.31 -13.89
C LYS A 102 -2.11 2.82 -13.91
N GLU A 103 -1.52 3.60 -13.01
CA GLU A 103 -1.67 5.06 -13.04
C GLU A 103 -0.95 5.67 -14.26
N SER A 104 0.26 5.20 -14.57
CA SER A 104 1.02 5.64 -15.75
C SER A 104 0.27 5.37 -17.05
N VAL A 105 -0.31 4.18 -17.21
CA VAL A 105 -1.15 3.82 -18.36
C VAL A 105 -2.39 4.71 -18.45
N ARG A 106 -3.05 5.00 -17.33
CA ARG A 106 -4.20 5.92 -17.30
C ARG A 106 -3.81 7.34 -17.76
N LEU A 107 -2.64 7.82 -17.36
CA LEU A 107 -2.13 9.12 -17.82
C LEU A 107 -1.86 9.10 -19.33
N LEU A 108 -1.19 8.05 -19.84
CA LEU A 108 -0.91 7.90 -21.27
C LEU A 108 -2.19 7.88 -22.10
N ILE A 109 -3.24 7.18 -21.65
CA ILE A 109 -4.55 7.16 -22.32
C ILE A 109 -5.14 8.57 -22.39
N LYS A 110 -5.03 9.37 -21.31
CA LYS A 110 -5.52 10.76 -21.31
C LYS A 110 -4.75 11.63 -22.30
N ILE A 111 -3.42 11.51 -22.31
CA ILE A 111 -2.55 12.25 -23.24
C ILE A 111 -2.87 11.87 -24.69
N SER A 112 -3.01 10.57 -25.00
CA SER A 112 -3.37 10.10 -26.34
C SER A 112 -4.68 10.71 -26.81
N LYS A 113 -5.73 10.67 -25.97
CA LYS A 113 -7.03 11.28 -26.31
C LYS A 113 -6.93 12.78 -26.55
N HIS A 114 -6.10 13.49 -25.80
CA HIS A 114 -5.86 14.91 -26.02
C HIS A 114 -5.20 15.16 -27.39
N HIS A 115 -4.14 14.42 -27.72
CA HIS A 115 -3.48 14.54 -29.02
C HIS A 115 -4.41 14.18 -30.18
N ASP A 116 -5.28 13.17 -30.03
CA ASP A 116 -6.26 12.82 -31.07
C ASP A 116 -7.20 14.00 -31.37
N LEU A 117 -7.69 14.68 -30.32
CA LEU A 117 -8.53 15.87 -30.47
C LEU A 117 -7.77 17.03 -31.14
N GLU A 118 -6.52 17.25 -30.74
CA GLU A 118 -5.68 18.30 -31.30
C GLU A 118 -5.37 18.06 -32.79
N ILE A 119 -5.08 16.80 -33.15
CA ILE A 119 -4.88 16.39 -34.56
C ILE A 119 -6.15 16.65 -35.37
N GLU A 120 -7.34 16.30 -34.87
CA GLU A 120 -8.60 16.55 -35.57
C GLU A 120 -8.89 18.04 -35.73
N GLN A 121 -8.57 18.86 -34.73
CA GLN A 121 -8.67 20.32 -34.81
C GLN A 121 -7.74 20.88 -35.89
N LEU A 122 -6.46 20.49 -35.87
CA LEU A 122 -5.46 20.92 -36.84
C LEU A 122 -5.80 20.48 -38.28
N LYS A 123 -6.39 19.30 -38.46
CA LYS A 123 -6.89 18.83 -39.77
C LYS A 123 -8.00 19.74 -40.29
N LYS A 124 -8.96 20.12 -39.44
CA LYS A 124 -10.05 21.05 -39.82
C LYS A 124 -9.50 22.41 -40.25
N GLU A 125 -8.62 22.99 -39.44
CA GLU A 125 -7.98 24.28 -39.74
C GLU A 125 -7.19 24.23 -41.06
N ASN A 126 -6.42 23.15 -41.28
CA ASN A 126 -5.70 22.94 -42.54
C ASN A 126 -6.65 22.89 -43.75
N MET A 127 -7.78 22.19 -43.65
CA MET A 127 -8.77 22.15 -44.72
C MET A 127 -9.35 23.53 -45.03
N GLU A 128 -9.68 24.32 -44.01
CA GLU A 128 -10.20 25.67 -44.19
C GLU A 128 -9.19 26.61 -44.84
N LEU A 129 -7.93 26.56 -44.39
CA LEU A 129 -6.84 27.35 -44.97
C LEU A 129 -6.61 26.98 -46.44
N ARG A 130 -6.62 25.69 -46.78
CA ARG A 130 -6.51 25.22 -48.17
C ARG A 130 -7.66 25.73 -49.04
N LYS A 131 -8.89 25.73 -48.53
CA LYS A 131 -10.06 26.32 -49.23
C LYS A 131 -9.86 27.83 -49.48
N LYS A 132 -9.43 28.59 -48.46
CA LYS A 132 -9.14 30.03 -48.57
C LYS A 132 -8.04 30.33 -49.59
N ILE A 133 -6.95 29.55 -49.61
CA ILE A 133 -5.87 29.69 -50.57
C ILE A 133 -6.37 29.43 -52.01
N ASN A 134 -7.11 28.34 -52.22
CA ASN A 134 -7.64 28.01 -53.55
C ASN A 134 -8.63 29.08 -54.06
N ALA A 135 -9.47 29.63 -53.19
CA ALA A 135 -10.37 30.72 -53.54
C ALA A 135 -9.60 31.99 -53.97
N LYS A 136 -8.52 32.34 -53.24
CA LYS A 136 -7.64 33.47 -53.61
C LYS A 136 -6.92 33.23 -54.93
N LYS A 137 -6.42 32.01 -55.20
CA LYS A 137 -5.78 31.65 -56.46
C LYS A 137 -6.72 31.79 -57.65
N LYS A 138 -7.97 31.33 -57.53
CA LYS A 138 -8.98 31.50 -58.57
C LYS A 138 -9.24 32.97 -58.86
N ARG A 139 -9.43 33.81 -57.83
CA ARG A 139 -9.66 35.26 -58.02
C ARG A 139 -8.53 35.98 -58.76
N LYS A 140 -7.28 35.58 -58.55
CA LYS A 140 -6.11 36.15 -59.26
C LYS A 140 -6.00 35.72 -60.73
N PHE A 141 -6.68 34.66 -61.16
CA PHE A 141 -6.65 34.17 -62.54
C PHE A 141 -7.76 34.78 -63.42
N PHE A 142 -8.76 35.41 -62.81
CA PHE A 142 -9.90 36.04 -63.49
C PHE A 142 -9.86 37.59 -63.42
N GLN A 143 -8.71 38.16 -63.02
CA GLN A 143 -8.36 39.58 -63.14
C GLN A 143 -7.16 39.70 -64.07
#